data_AF-A0A9X3PLY4-F1
#
_entry.id   AF-A0A9X3PLY4-F1
#
_cell.length_a   1.000
_cell.length_b   1.000
_cell.length_c   1.000
_cell.angle_alpha   90.00
_cell.angle_beta   90.00
_cell.angle_gamma   90.00
#
_symmetry.space_group_name_H-M   'P 1'
#
loop_
_entity.id
_entity.type
_entity.pdbx_description
1 polymer ?
#
loop_
_entity_poly.entity_id
_entity_poly.type
_entity_poly.pdbx_seq_one_letter_code
_entity_poly.pdbx_strand_id
1 'polypeptide(L)'
;MTLRFTDGLPVLGYREIEDRTLAFAWQWHEPTLRVTFTEHTPVLLGHVTHLDGLPRLAVAPENHDWLDPARTQALVEHAIDLWRRKERVFRQCEG
;
A
#
# COMPACT_ATOMS: atom_id res chain seq x y z
N MET A 1 -4.52 -18.18 6.11
CA MET A 1 -4.51 -17.01 5.21
C MET A 1 -3.35 -17.20 4.23
N THR A 2 -3.58 -17.10 2.92
CA THR A 2 -2.50 -17.22 1.93
C THR A 2 -1.81 -15.85 1.79
N LEU A 3 -0.51 -15.78 2.09
CA LEU A 3 0.31 -14.60 1.78
C LEU A 3 0.32 -14.39 0.26
N ARG A 4 -0.15 -13.22 -0.18
CA ARG A 4 -0.09 -12.82 -1.58
C ARG A 4 1.15 -11.96 -1.80
N PHE A 5 1.75 -12.10 -2.97
CA PHE A 5 2.93 -11.33 -3.35
C PHE A 5 2.63 -10.52 -4.60
N THR A 6 3.11 -9.29 -4.65
CA THR A 6 3.15 -8.48 -5.88
C THR A 6 4.58 -8.00 -6.08
N ASP A 7 5.14 -8.25 -7.26
CA ASP A 7 6.54 -7.92 -7.56
C ASP A 7 7.55 -8.44 -6.51
N GLY A 8 7.30 -9.63 -5.95
CA GLY A 8 8.14 -10.24 -4.92
C GLY A 8 7.97 -9.66 -3.50
N LEU A 9 7.06 -8.70 -3.30
CA LEU A 9 6.80 -8.08 -2.00
C LEU A 9 5.53 -8.67 -1.35
N PRO A 10 5.54 -8.93 -0.03
CA PRO A 10 4.35 -9.42 0.67
C PRO A 10 3.26 -8.35 0.72
N VAL A 11 2.08 -8.70 0.24
CA VAL A 11 0.90 -7.83 0.26
C VAL A 11 0.28 -7.88 1.66
N LEU A 12 0.23 -6.74 2.33
CA LEU A 12 -0.40 -6.60 3.64
C LEU A 12 -1.92 -6.44 3.55
N GLY A 13 -2.42 -5.92 2.44
CA GLY A 13 -3.85 -5.71 2.23
C GLY A 13 -4.19 -5.10 0.89
N TYR A 14 -5.50 -5.02 0.66
CA TYR A 14 -6.09 -4.40 -0.51
C TYR A 14 -7.11 -3.35 -0.08
N ARG A 15 -7.28 -2.31 -0.90
CA ARG A 15 -8.33 -1.30 -0.72
C ARG A 15 -8.89 -0.88 -2.07
N GLU A 16 -10.20 -0.81 -2.15
CA GLU A 16 -10.89 -0.17 -3.26
C GLU A 16 -11.05 1.33 -2.98
N ILE A 17 -10.66 2.16 -3.96
CA ILE A 17 -10.83 3.61 -3.95
C ILE A 17 -11.35 4.01 -5.32
N GLU A 18 -12.60 4.50 -5.38
CA GLU A 18 -13.28 4.94 -6.60
C GLU A 18 -13.08 3.96 -7.77
N ASP A 19 -13.62 2.75 -7.60
CA ASP A 19 -13.62 1.68 -8.60
C ASP A 19 -12.24 1.12 -8.96
N ARG A 20 -11.17 1.54 -8.26
CA ARG A 20 -9.83 0.99 -8.43
C ARG A 20 -9.39 0.22 -7.20
N THR A 21 -9.04 -1.04 -7.41
CA THR A 21 -8.44 -1.86 -6.35
C THR A 21 -6.93 -1.63 -6.30
N LEU A 22 -6.46 -1.25 -5.11
CA LEU A 22 -5.07 -1.03 -4.78
C LEU A 22 -4.55 -2.18 -3.91
N ALA A 23 -3.35 -2.67 -4.23
CA ALA A 23 -2.59 -3.59 -3.39
C ALA A 23 -1.48 -2.83 -2.66
N PHE A 24 -1.36 -3.08 -1.35
CA PHE A 24 -0.36 -2.46 -0.47
C PHE A 24 0.65 -3.52 -0.06
N ALA A 25 1.87 -3.42 -0.59
CA ALA A 25 2.92 -4.40 -0.38
C ALA A 25 4.05 -3.81 0.46
N TRP A 26 4.51 -4.58 1.45
CA TRP A 26 5.55 -4.12 2.35
C TRP A 26 6.94 -4.27 1.72
N GLN A 27 7.65 -3.15 1.63
CA GLN A 27 9.09 -3.16 1.38
C GLN A 27 9.78 -3.65 2.65
N TRP A 28 10.20 -4.91 2.61
CA TRP A 28 10.68 -5.66 3.76
C TRP A 28 11.73 -4.87 4.57
N HIS A 29 11.53 -4.79 5.89
CA HIS A 29 12.33 -3.99 6.84
C HIS A 29 12.29 -2.46 6.70
N GLU A 30 11.55 -1.89 5.75
CA GLU A 30 11.39 -0.44 5.63
C GLU A 30 10.00 0.02 6.10
N PRO A 31 9.86 1.23 6.67
CA PRO A 31 8.56 1.85 6.97
C PRO A 31 7.89 2.37 5.69
N THR A 32 7.84 1.53 4.67
CA THR A 32 7.37 1.85 3.33
C THR A 32 6.43 0.77 2.78
N LEU A 33 5.30 1.21 2.22
CA LEU A 33 4.39 0.38 1.45
C LEU A 33 4.42 0.79 -0.02
N ARG A 34 4.73 -0.16 -0.90
CA ARG A 34 4.50 -0.01 -2.34
C ARG A 34 3.01 -0.15 -2.61
N VAL A 35 2.46 0.78 -3.39
CA VAL A 35 1.05 0.81 -3.75
C VAL A 35 0.91 0.61 -5.25
N THR A 36 0.11 -0.39 -5.62
CA THR A 36 -0.08 -0.79 -7.02
C THR A 36 -1.56 -0.95 -7.35
N PHE A 37 -1.97 -0.59 -8.55
CA PHE A 37 -3.27 -0.95 -9.10
C PHE A 37 -3.27 -2.43 -9.46
N THR A 38 -4.32 -3.16 -9.10
CA THR A 38 -4.43 -4.59 -9.48
C THR A 38 -4.86 -4.79 -10.93
N GLU A 39 -5.46 -3.77 -11.55
CA GLU A 39 -6.17 -3.89 -12.83
C GLU A 39 -5.76 -2.84 -13.88
N HIS A 40 -4.80 -1.96 -13.59
CA HIS A 40 -4.45 -0.84 -14.47
C HIS A 40 -2.95 -0.80 -14.80
N THR A 41 -2.62 -0.24 -15.97
CA THR A 41 -1.23 0.04 -16.41
C THR A 41 -1.08 1.56 -16.61
N PRO A 42 -0.04 2.20 -16.04
CA PRO A 42 1.02 1.60 -15.25
C PRO A 42 0.54 1.13 -13.87
N VAL A 43 1.03 -0.05 -13.49
CA VAL A 43 0.62 -0.77 -12.27
C VAL A 43 1.03 -0.02 -11.01
N LEU A 44 2.13 0.75 -11.05
CA LEU A 44 2.64 1.47 -9.88
C LEU A 44 1.92 2.79 -9.68
N LEU A 45 1.20 2.94 -8.57
CA LEU A 45 0.69 4.23 -8.13
C LEU A 45 1.78 5.03 -7.40
N GLY A 46 2.59 4.36 -6.57
CA GLY A 46 3.65 5.00 -5.81
C GLY A 46 4.01 4.26 -4.53
N HIS A 47 4.50 5.01 -3.54
CA HIS A 47 4.94 4.50 -2.25
C HIS A 47 4.37 5.35 -1.11
N VAL A 48 3.88 4.72 -0.05
CA VAL A 48 3.64 5.40 1.23
C VAL A 48 4.86 5.16 2.11
N THR A 49 5.61 6.22 2.39
CA THR A 49 6.87 6.20 3.14
C THR A 49 6.67 6.80 4.54
N HIS A 50 7.69 6.68 5.39
CA HIS A 50 7.73 7.29 6.73
C HIS A 50 6.54 6.85 7.62
N LEU A 51 6.10 5.59 7.47
CA LEU A 51 4.95 5.02 8.20
C LEU A 51 5.18 4.88 9.72
N ASP A 52 6.41 5.05 10.17
CA ASP A 52 6.86 5.09 11.56
C ASP A 52 6.78 6.49 12.20
N GLY A 53 6.57 7.54 11.40
CA GLY A 53 6.55 8.92 11.86
C GLY A 53 5.44 9.75 11.23
N LEU A 54 5.79 10.49 10.17
CA LEU A 54 4.86 11.34 9.40
C LEU A 54 4.66 10.73 8.01
N PRO A 55 3.61 9.91 7.80
CA PRO A 55 3.40 9.19 6.55
C PRO A 55 3.25 10.12 5.36
N ARG A 56 3.93 9.79 4.26
CA ARG A 56 3.90 10.57 3.02
C ARG A 56 3.71 9.68 1.81
N LEU A 57 2.81 10.09 0.92
CA LEU A 57 2.64 9.47 -0.39
C LEU A 57 3.63 10.08 -1.38
N ALA A 58 4.56 9.25 -1.87
CA ALA A 58 5.43 9.54 -3.00
C ALA A 58 4.82 8.88 -4.25
N VAL A 59 4.20 9.68 -5.10
CA VAL A 59 3.43 9.22 -6.27
C VAL A 59 4.38 8.95 -7.44
N ALA A 60 4.09 7.94 -8.24
CA ALA A 60 4.73 7.73 -9.53
C ALA A 60 4.28 8.82 -10.53
N PRO A 61 5.19 9.40 -11.34
CA PRO A 61 4.88 10.52 -12.24
C PRO A 61 3.64 10.29 -13.12
N GLU A 62 3.42 9.05 -13.53
CA GLU A 62 2.38 8.64 -14.47
C GLU A 62 0.97 8.69 -13.88
N ASN A 63 0.84 8.79 -12.55
CA ASN A 63 -0.45 8.70 -11.84
C ASN A 63 -0.76 9.96 -11.00
N HIS A 64 -0.02 11.05 -11.19
CA HIS A 64 -0.28 12.33 -10.51
C HIS A 64 -1.71 12.84 -10.75
N ASP A 65 -2.21 12.74 -11.99
CA ASP A 65 -3.53 13.28 -12.37
C ASP A 65 -4.71 12.54 -11.74
N TRP A 66 -4.48 11.32 -11.26
CA TRP A 66 -5.52 10.54 -10.59
C TRP A 66 -5.66 10.89 -9.11
N LEU A 67 -4.70 11.62 -8.52
CA LEU A 67 -4.74 11.93 -7.09
C LEU A 67 -5.37 13.29 -6.82
N ASP A 68 -6.38 13.26 -5.97
CA ASP A 68 -6.92 14.42 -5.29
C ASP A 68 -6.64 14.32 -3.77
N PRO A 69 -6.91 15.38 -2.98
CA PRO A 69 -6.68 15.35 -1.55
C PRO A 69 -7.45 14.24 -0.81
N ALA A 70 -8.67 13.91 -1.25
CA ALA A 70 -9.51 12.91 -0.59
C ALA A 70 -8.97 11.48 -0.82
N ARG A 71 -8.60 11.15 -2.07
CA ARG A 71 -7.97 9.87 -2.42
C ARG A 71 -6.62 9.72 -1.74
N THR A 72 -5.83 10.78 -1.71
CA THR A 72 -4.52 10.79 -1.04
C THR A 72 -4.68 10.50 0.45
N GLN A 73 -5.62 11.17 1.11
CA GLN A 73 -5.91 10.94 2.53
C GLN A 73 -6.37 9.50 2.78
N ALA A 74 -7.37 9.01 2.02
CA ALA A 74 -7.89 7.65 2.18
C ALA A 74 -6.79 6.58 2.00
N LEU A 75 -5.89 6.78 1.03
CA LEU A 75 -4.78 5.89 0.76
C LEU A 75 -3.77 5.88 1.93
N VAL A 76 -3.39 7.06 2.42
CA VAL A 76 -2.45 7.20 3.54
C VAL A 76 -3.04 6.64 4.84
N GLU A 77 -4.30 6.93 5.15
CA GLU A 77 -4.99 6.38 6.32
C GLU A 77 -5.02 4.85 6.29
N HIS A 78 -5.35 4.26 5.13
CA HIS A 78 -5.35 2.82 4.99
C HIS A 78 -3.94 2.20 5.14
N ALA A 79 -2.93 2.85 4.57
CA ALA A 79 -1.53 2.42 4.70
C ALA A 79 -1.06 2.45 6.17
N ILE A 80 -1.44 3.47 6.93
CA ILE A 80 -1.16 3.56 8.38
C ILE A 80 -1.82 2.40 9.13
N ASP A 81 -3.08 2.12 8.84
CA ASP A 81 -3.82 1.04 9.48
C ASP A 81 -3.19 -0.33 9.21
N LEU A 82 -2.79 -0.60 7.96
CA LEU A 82 -2.05 -1.81 7.60
C LEU A 82 -0.70 -1.89 8.32
N TRP A 83 0.05 -0.79 8.35
CA TRP A 83 1.35 -0.72 9.01
C TRP A 83 1.26 -1.06 10.50
N ARG A 84 0.27 -0.50 11.20
CA ARG A 84 0.04 -0.77 12.63
C ARG A 84 -0.38 -2.21 12.90
N ARG A 85 -1.07 -2.85 11.96
CA ARG A 85 -1.59 -4.21 12.11
C ARG A 85 -0.63 -5.28 11.61
N LYS A 86 0.41 -4.93 10.84
CA LYS A 86 1.33 -5.89 10.20
C LYS A 86 1.90 -6.93 11.16
N GLU A 87 2.26 -6.54 12.39
CA GLU A 87 2.84 -7.49 13.36
C GLU A 87 1.84 -8.55 13.82
N ARG A 88 0.53 -8.22 13.85
CA ARG A 88 -0.52 -9.20 14.12
C ARG A 88 -0.71 -10.14 12.94
N VAL A 89 -0.62 -9.63 11.71
CA VAL A 89 -0.72 -10.44 10.49
C VAL A 89 0.42 -11.46 10.43
N PHE A 90 1.66 -11.05 10.70
CA PHE A 90 2.80 -11.97 10.72
C PHE A 90 2.79 -12.96 11.89
N ARG A 91 2.34 -12.57 13.09
CA ARG A 91 2.17 -13.53 14.20
C ARG A 91 1.09 -14.58 13.95
N GLN A 92 0.10 -14.28 13.11
CA GLN A 92 -0.93 -15.25 12.71
C GLN A 92 -0.48 -16.12 11.51
N CYS A 93 0.71 -15.87 10.97
CA CYS A 93 1.33 -16.64 9.88
C CYS A 93 2.44 -17.58 10.38
N GLU A 94 2.39 -18.04 11.64
CA GLU A 94 3.14 -19.23 12.06
C GLU A 94 2.40 -20.48 11.56
N GLY A 95 2.86 -21.03 10.44
CA GLY A 95 2.35 -22.25 9.81
C GLY A 95 3.17 -22.65 8.60
#